data_AF-A0A8S3PXK7-F1
#
_entry.id   AF-A0A8S3PXK7-F1
#
_cell.length_a   1.000
_cell.length_b   1.000
_cell.length_c   1.000
_cell.angle_alpha   90.00
_cell.angle_beta   90.00
_cell.angle_gamma   90.00
#
_symmetry.space_group_name_H-M   'P 1'
#
loop_
_entity.id
_entity.type
_entity.pdbx_description
1 polymer ?
#
loop_
_entity_poly.entity_id
_entity_poly.type
_entity_poly.pdbx_seq_one_letter_code
_entity_poly.pdbx_strand_id
1 'polypeptide(L)'
;MSKTYFVLDPINIARANKNSSEWRLAERQLQIKSFDSNSWFIDMKKICIKYNLENPLSLLYNEMSKGKWKKMTTTAVHKYWTTRINEEIMYYSSLKYIPTSSFKVGKIHPLALANSANQRDINRIPIRIKIATGSYILQTNRAAYNQNNVDPTCIFENSPMLWKMISRHTHTQSPATFFNMPGFQHFEEGREEYCPKRSTPCGNGTTCYLSQPCYNPVHPIETEGCFYTVFPLLYKMSGRHGVLQIYCRPGPADIVFIVDTSSSLKGDVNRSITFIREFVDKLPIGVDDFQIAVITFGREPYVLFDLDDYTNKADIIHALDLIEGREEGTLTVPALQKAVEISLSSSSGSRLSSAYHYIVLLYDGLSSDPNDVSTFVQTSSVPIVTVGIGHSVLHNELLTVSGHAEYVSSPSHFNDLYNRFLREIIHTDCNDCTLHTEADVIILLDINNNQTNENLNSRQKYGTRALIDAIVHSNSDVNISMYTYTDEPDIVFSFTNDKDAMIAQAFKIGKDVFSTSSNTSHALLHIGESGFYPFHDGRHSARKFVVLISDGNWMNTDAIKMEIIKMKQSSIEVHAIFAGEDGNMDNLIYVMDDPSHVYYVHDENYADTTSLNVLASLTSYYTCDNDIFTNRQ
;
A
#
# COMPACT_ATOMS: atom_id res chain seq x y z
N MET A 1 -1.91 7.88 35.80
CA MET A 1 -3.05 7.74 36.72
C MET A 1 -3.15 8.95 37.66
N SER A 2 -4.04 9.91 37.36
CA SER A 2 -4.48 10.94 38.31
C SER A 2 -5.74 11.63 37.79
N LYS A 3 -6.87 11.38 38.46
CA LYS A 3 -8.05 12.24 38.63
C LYS A 3 -8.72 12.85 37.37
N THR A 4 -9.44 12.05 36.56
CA THR A 4 -10.63 12.60 35.84
C THR A 4 -11.69 11.62 35.34
N TYR A 5 -11.60 10.31 35.59
CA TYR A 5 -12.70 9.38 35.22
C TYR A 5 -13.26 8.66 36.45
N PHE A 6 -14.13 9.36 37.17
CA PHE A 6 -15.04 8.81 38.17
C PHE A 6 -16.45 9.39 37.97
N VAL A 7 -16.89 9.44 36.72
CA VAL A 7 -18.26 9.76 36.30
C VAL A 7 -18.56 8.70 35.24
N LEU A 8 -19.15 7.53 35.48
CA LEU A 8 -19.99 6.99 36.55
C LEU A 8 -19.54 5.55 36.86
N ASP A 9 -19.34 5.25 38.15
CA ASP A 9 -19.04 3.92 38.68
C ASP A 9 -20.29 3.02 38.52
N PRO A 10 -20.23 1.79 37.99
CA PRO A 10 -21.38 0.88 37.94
C PRO A 10 -22.03 0.67 39.31
N ILE A 11 -21.24 0.83 40.37
CA ILE A 11 -21.70 0.80 41.76
C ILE A 11 -22.60 1.99 42.10
N ASN A 12 -22.41 3.15 41.46
CA ASN A 12 -23.32 4.29 41.64
C ASN A 12 -24.68 4.01 41.01
N ILE A 13 -24.74 3.26 39.91
CA ILE A 13 -25.99 2.83 39.28
C ILE A 13 -26.64 1.70 40.09
N ALA A 14 -25.86 0.72 40.57
CA ALA A 14 -26.35 -0.36 41.44
C ALA A 14 -26.88 0.15 42.80
N ARG A 15 -26.42 1.33 43.26
CA ARG A 15 -26.91 2.03 44.46
C ARG A 15 -28.06 3.00 44.17
N ALA A 16 -28.38 3.25 42.91
CA ALA A 16 -29.58 4.03 42.57
C ALA A 16 -30.82 3.27 43.03
N ASN A 17 -31.87 3.98 43.43
CA ASN A 17 -33.12 3.35 43.82
C ASN A 17 -33.59 2.41 42.69
N LYS A 18 -33.95 1.15 42.99
CA LYS A 18 -34.41 0.16 41.99
C LYS A 18 -35.62 0.66 41.19
N ASN A 19 -36.36 1.63 41.72
CA ASN A 19 -37.49 2.28 41.04
C ASN A 19 -37.11 3.54 40.24
N SER A 20 -35.83 3.91 40.17
CA SER A 20 -35.35 5.05 39.37
C SER A 20 -35.34 4.72 37.87
N SER A 21 -35.54 5.76 37.05
CA SER A 21 -35.41 5.69 35.60
C SER A 21 -34.03 5.20 35.16
N GLU A 22 -32.99 5.60 35.89
CA GLU A 22 -31.59 5.31 35.64
C GLU A 22 -31.28 3.84 35.87
N TRP A 23 -31.84 3.24 36.92
CA TRP A 23 -31.69 1.81 37.21
C TRP A 23 -32.37 0.96 36.13
N ARG A 24 -33.60 1.31 35.73
CA ARG A 24 -34.35 0.61 34.67
C ARG A 24 -33.69 0.76 33.29
N LEU A 25 -33.08 1.91 33.00
CA LEU A 25 -32.33 2.13 31.77
C LEU A 25 -31.09 1.25 31.73
N ALA A 26 -30.32 1.19 32.82
CA ALA A 26 -29.13 0.35 32.91
C ALA A 26 -29.44 -1.16 32.78
N GLU A 27 -30.51 -1.63 33.43
CA GLU A 27 -31.00 -3.01 33.33
C GLU A 27 -31.33 -3.36 31.87
N ARG A 28 -32.13 -2.53 31.18
CA ARG A 28 -32.51 -2.75 29.78
C ARG A 28 -31.32 -2.71 28.83
N GLN A 29 -30.41 -1.74 28.99
CA GLN A 29 -29.23 -1.62 28.14
C GLN A 29 -28.29 -2.83 28.30
N LEU A 30 -28.19 -3.38 29.51
CA LEU A 30 -27.40 -4.59 29.76
C LEU A 30 -28.08 -5.89 29.32
N GLN A 31 -29.40 -5.92 29.11
CA GLN A 31 -30.09 -7.14 28.64
C GLN A 31 -30.27 -7.19 27.12
N ILE A 32 -30.57 -6.07 26.48
CA ILE A 32 -31.12 -6.05 25.11
C ILE A 32 -30.05 -5.73 24.04
N LYS A 33 -29.03 -4.93 24.37
CA LYS A 33 -28.07 -4.45 23.37
C LYS A 33 -27.15 -5.57 22.89
N SER A 34 -26.91 -5.61 21.58
CA SER A 34 -25.94 -6.52 20.94
C SER A 34 -24.51 -6.18 21.35
N PHE A 35 -23.61 -7.15 21.20
CA PHE A 35 -22.20 -7.02 21.59
C PHE A 35 -21.40 -6.06 20.67
N ASP A 36 -21.95 -5.76 19.50
CA ASP A 36 -21.37 -4.88 18.48
C ASP A 36 -21.78 -3.41 18.65
N SER A 37 -22.67 -3.11 19.60
CA SER A 37 -23.07 -1.73 19.89
C SER A 37 -21.96 -0.94 20.59
N ASN A 38 -21.74 0.31 20.15
CA ASN A 38 -20.87 1.31 20.80
C ASN A 38 -21.49 1.92 22.07
N SER A 39 -22.07 1.08 22.93
CA SER A 39 -22.69 1.50 24.18
C SER A 39 -21.74 1.28 25.35
N TRP A 40 -21.66 2.25 26.26
CA TRP A 40 -20.87 2.13 27.50
C TRP A 40 -21.18 0.86 28.30
N PHE A 41 -22.44 0.41 28.31
CA PHE A 41 -22.86 -0.81 29.00
C PHE A 41 -22.29 -2.08 28.36
N ILE A 42 -22.07 -2.06 27.04
CA ILE A 42 -21.45 -3.15 26.29
C ILE A 42 -19.93 -3.13 26.48
N ASP A 43 -19.29 -1.97 26.50
CA ASP A 43 -17.87 -1.84 26.85
C ASP A 43 -17.58 -2.36 28.25
N MET A 44 -18.49 -2.09 29.20
CA MET A 44 -18.40 -2.65 30.54
C MET A 44 -18.47 -4.18 30.54
N LYS A 45 -19.37 -4.80 29.75
CA LYS A 45 -19.42 -6.26 29.58
C LYS A 45 -18.11 -6.81 29.00
N LYS A 46 -17.58 -6.15 27.95
CA LYS A 46 -16.30 -6.51 27.32
C LYS A 46 -15.15 -6.51 28.33
N ILE A 47 -15.06 -5.47 29.16
CA ILE A 47 -14.06 -5.35 30.22
C ILE A 47 -14.24 -6.46 31.27
N CYS A 48 -15.48 -6.72 31.71
CA CYS A 48 -15.72 -7.79 32.68
C CYS A 48 -15.31 -9.15 32.12
N ILE A 49 -15.62 -9.46 30.87
CA ILE A 49 -15.22 -10.71 30.20
C ILE A 49 -13.69 -10.79 30.10
N LYS A 50 -13.03 -9.73 29.61
CA LYS A 50 -11.57 -9.69 29.42
C LYS A 50 -10.79 -9.99 30.70
N TYR A 51 -11.26 -9.46 31.83
CA TYR A 51 -10.60 -9.65 33.13
C TYR A 51 -11.21 -10.76 33.99
N ASN A 52 -12.14 -11.55 33.44
CA ASN A 52 -12.86 -12.61 34.15
C ASN A 52 -13.53 -12.11 35.46
N LEU A 53 -14.21 -10.97 35.36
CA LEU A 53 -14.99 -10.35 36.42
C LEU A 53 -16.47 -10.73 36.31
N GLU A 54 -17.21 -10.54 37.42
CA GLU A 54 -18.64 -10.82 37.47
C GLU A 54 -19.43 -9.99 36.45
N ASN A 55 -20.47 -10.59 35.87
CA ASN A 55 -21.31 -9.96 34.87
C ASN A 55 -21.91 -8.64 35.42
N PRO A 56 -21.80 -7.52 34.69
CA PRO A 56 -22.39 -6.25 35.07
C PRO A 56 -23.86 -6.30 35.48
N LEU A 57 -24.65 -7.19 34.87
CA LEU A 57 -26.05 -7.39 35.20
C LEU A 57 -26.21 -8.00 36.61
N SER A 58 -25.37 -8.96 36.99
CA SER A 58 -25.37 -9.52 38.35
C SER A 58 -24.98 -8.49 39.41
N LEU A 59 -24.08 -7.56 39.07
CA LEU A 59 -23.66 -6.46 39.95
C LEU A 59 -24.77 -5.41 40.18
N LEU A 60 -25.75 -5.30 39.27
CA LEU A 60 -26.93 -4.45 39.48
C LEU A 60 -27.89 -5.02 40.51
N TYR A 61 -27.98 -6.35 40.63
CA TYR A 61 -28.87 -7.01 41.58
C TYR A 61 -28.19 -7.30 42.93
N ASN A 62 -26.88 -7.54 42.92
CA ASN A 62 -26.08 -7.85 44.11
C ASN A 62 -25.18 -6.67 44.49
N GLU A 63 -25.63 -5.87 45.46
CA GLU A 63 -24.90 -4.68 45.88
C GLU A 63 -23.50 -5.02 46.42
N MET A 64 -22.48 -4.38 45.84
CA MET A 64 -21.09 -4.50 46.29
C MET A 64 -20.56 -3.15 46.77
N SER A 65 -19.76 -3.15 47.84
CA SER A 65 -19.13 -1.92 48.30
C SER A 65 -18.04 -1.44 47.32
N LYS A 66 -17.92 -0.12 47.16
CA LYS A 66 -16.89 0.51 46.30
C LYS A 66 -15.46 0.04 46.61
N GLY A 67 -15.16 -0.16 47.90
CA GLY A 67 -13.87 -0.70 48.34
C GLY A 67 -13.65 -2.17 47.90
N LYS A 68 -14.69 -3.02 48.01
CA LYS A 68 -14.62 -4.42 47.61
C LYS A 68 -14.48 -4.56 46.09
N TRP A 69 -15.27 -3.82 45.32
CA TRP A 69 -15.16 -3.80 43.86
C TRP A 69 -13.77 -3.37 43.39
N LYS A 70 -13.28 -2.23 43.92
CA LYS A 70 -11.93 -1.74 43.58
C LYS A 70 -10.85 -2.78 43.87
N LYS A 71 -10.95 -3.50 44.99
CA LYS A 71 -10.00 -4.56 45.32
C LYS A 71 -10.09 -5.74 44.34
N MET A 72 -11.31 -6.17 44.00
CA MET A 72 -11.56 -7.27 43.05
C MET A 72 -11.05 -6.94 41.65
N THR A 73 -11.42 -5.78 41.10
CA THR A 73 -10.99 -5.35 39.77
C THR A 73 -9.48 -5.17 39.68
N THR A 74 -8.88 -4.53 40.69
CA THR A 74 -7.41 -4.37 40.76
C THR A 74 -6.71 -5.73 40.77
N THR A 75 -7.22 -6.69 41.55
CA THR A 75 -6.65 -8.04 41.61
C THR A 75 -6.75 -8.78 40.29
N ALA A 76 -7.91 -8.71 39.63
CA ALA A 76 -8.17 -9.38 38.36
C ALA A 76 -7.30 -8.82 37.22
N VAL A 77 -7.22 -7.49 37.12
CA VAL A 77 -6.38 -6.79 36.12
C VAL A 77 -4.91 -7.12 36.32
N HIS A 78 -4.43 -7.09 37.57
CA HIS A 78 -3.05 -7.46 37.87
C HIS A 78 -2.76 -8.91 37.48
N LYS A 79 -3.63 -9.85 37.84
CA LYS A 79 -3.49 -11.27 37.48
C LYS A 79 -3.39 -11.46 35.96
N TYR A 80 -4.30 -10.85 35.20
CA TYR A 80 -4.32 -10.94 33.74
C TYR A 80 -2.99 -10.49 33.12
N TRP A 81 -2.52 -9.30 33.49
CA TRP A 81 -1.28 -8.76 32.93
C TRP A 81 -0.03 -9.52 33.38
N THR A 82 0.02 -9.99 34.62
CA THR A 82 1.12 -10.84 35.09
C THR A 82 1.18 -12.15 34.32
N THR A 83 0.03 -12.81 34.08
CA THR A 83 -0.01 -14.03 33.25
C THR A 83 0.47 -13.75 31.83
N ARG A 84 -0.07 -12.71 31.19
CA ARG A 84 0.27 -12.37 29.81
C ARG A 84 1.76 -12.02 29.62
N ILE A 85 2.34 -11.24 30.54
CA ILE A 85 3.77 -10.91 30.50
C ILE A 85 4.61 -12.19 30.65
N ASN A 86 4.23 -13.10 31.55
CA ASN A 86 4.97 -14.35 31.75
C ASN A 86 4.88 -15.27 30.52
N GLU A 87 3.76 -15.28 29.80
CA GLU A 87 3.60 -15.99 28.53
C GLU A 87 4.50 -15.37 27.44
N GLU A 88 4.43 -14.05 27.26
CA GLU A 88 5.20 -13.32 26.23
C GLU A 88 6.72 -13.44 26.43
N ILE A 89 7.21 -13.44 27.68
CA ILE A 89 8.65 -13.60 27.99
C ILE A 89 9.23 -14.92 27.44
N MET A 90 8.41 -15.97 27.28
CA MET A 90 8.88 -17.23 26.70
C MET A 90 9.17 -17.12 25.20
N TYR A 91 8.58 -16.14 24.51
CA TYR A 91 8.69 -15.97 23.06
C TYR A 91 9.73 -14.91 22.65
N TYR A 92 10.07 -13.97 23.54
CA TYR A 92 11.00 -12.88 23.23
C TYR A 92 12.40 -13.11 23.79
N SER A 93 13.38 -13.31 22.89
CA SER A 93 14.80 -13.55 23.23
C SER A 93 15.42 -12.42 24.04
N SER A 94 14.98 -11.18 23.83
CA SER A 94 15.42 -9.98 24.58
C SER A 94 14.95 -9.95 26.03
N LEU A 95 13.86 -10.65 26.35
CA LEU A 95 13.27 -10.66 27.70
C LEU A 95 13.64 -11.92 28.51
N LYS A 96 14.28 -12.90 27.88
CA LYS A 96 14.70 -14.19 28.46
C LYS A 96 15.56 -14.06 29.73
N TYR A 97 16.29 -12.94 29.87
CA TYR A 97 17.20 -12.70 30.99
C TYR A 97 16.59 -11.87 32.12
N ILE A 98 15.33 -11.46 31.99
CA ILE A 98 14.68 -10.66 33.03
C ILE A 98 14.09 -11.60 34.09
N PRO A 99 14.51 -11.49 35.37
CA PRO A 99 13.98 -12.35 36.42
C PRO A 99 12.51 -12.00 36.70
N THR A 100 11.59 -12.80 36.18
CA THR A 100 10.13 -12.61 36.33
C THR A 100 9.68 -12.54 37.79
N SER A 101 10.39 -13.23 38.68
CA SER A 101 10.18 -13.25 40.14
C SER A 101 10.36 -11.89 40.82
N SER A 102 10.98 -10.91 40.14
CA SER A 102 11.22 -9.56 40.65
C SER A 102 10.11 -8.56 40.30
N PHE A 103 9.19 -8.91 39.39
CA PHE A 103 7.99 -8.11 39.09
C PHE A 103 6.88 -8.38 40.08
N LYS A 104 6.98 -7.79 41.27
CA LYS A 104 5.89 -7.80 42.25
C LYS A 104 5.04 -6.55 42.06
N VAL A 105 3.75 -6.74 41.81
CA VAL A 105 2.82 -5.63 41.62
C VAL A 105 2.80 -4.73 42.86
N GLY A 106 3.02 -3.43 42.66
CA GLY A 106 3.16 -2.44 43.74
C GLY A 106 4.55 -2.34 44.37
N LYS A 107 5.54 -3.12 43.91
CA LYS A 107 6.95 -2.97 44.29
C LYS A 107 7.79 -2.52 43.10
N ILE A 108 8.66 -1.57 43.36
CA ILE A 108 9.59 -1.01 42.38
C ILE A 108 10.69 -2.06 42.09
N HIS A 109 11.04 -2.24 40.81
CA HIS A 109 12.00 -3.24 40.37
C HIS A 109 13.41 -2.98 40.95
N PRO A 110 14.20 -3.99 41.35
CA PRO A 110 15.52 -3.79 41.96
C PRO A 110 16.52 -2.97 41.13
N LEU A 111 16.42 -3.01 39.79
CA LEU A 111 17.23 -2.14 38.91
C LEU A 111 16.97 -0.63 39.12
N ALA A 112 15.79 -0.27 39.64
CA ALA A 112 15.46 1.08 40.06
C ALA A 112 15.89 1.39 41.50
N LEU A 113 16.31 0.38 42.26
CA LEU A 113 16.79 0.51 43.65
C LEU A 113 18.30 0.30 43.79
N ALA A 114 19.02 0.04 42.68
CA ALA A 114 20.47 -0.13 42.67
C ALA A 114 21.18 1.19 43.02
N ASN A 115 21.37 1.38 44.33
CA ASN A 115 22.24 2.32 45.06
C ASN A 115 22.50 3.68 44.41
N SER A 116 21.81 4.72 44.90
CA SER A 116 22.39 6.07 44.94
C SER A 116 21.58 7.01 45.85
N ALA A 117 22.26 7.70 46.76
CA ALA A 117 21.68 8.71 47.65
C ALA A 117 21.65 10.13 47.05
N ASN A 118 21.95 10.27 45.75
CA ASN A 118 22.09 11.55 45.06
C ASN A 118 21.03 11.68 43.95
N GLN A 119 20.36 12.83 43.90
CA GLN A 119 19.35 13.23 42.90
C GLN A 119 19.76 12.91 41.44
N ARG A 120 21.05 13.02 41.13
CA ARG A 120 21.58 12.80 39.78
C ARG A 120 21.47 11.35 39.31
N ASP A 121 21.63 10.40 40.23
CA ASP A 121 21.53 8.98 39.90
C ASP A 121 20.07 8.50 39.97
N ILE A 122 19.24 9.11 40.81
CA ILE A 122 17.77 8.96 40.75
C ILE A 122 17.26 9.35 39.36
N ASN A 123 17.76 10.45 38.80
CA ASN A 123 17.41 10.91 37.46
C ASN A 123 17.92 10.00 36.33
N ARG A 124 18.86 9.08 36.60
CA ARG A 124 19.38 8.11 35.62
C ARG A 124 18.62 6.78 35.62
N ILE A 125 17.83 6.50 36.64
CA ILE A 125 17.00 5.28 36.73
C ILE A 125 16.06 5.12 35.52
N PRO A 126 15.30 6.15 35.08
CA PRO A 126 14.40 6.00 33.92
C PRO A 126 15.16 5.68 32.64
N ILE A 127 16.39 6.18 32.51
CA ILE A 127 17.27 5.94 31.37
C ILE A 127 17.76 4.48 31.39
N ARG A 128 18.22 3.98 32.53
CA ARG A 128 18.65 2.58 32.68
C ARG A 128 17.52 1.59 32.42
N ILE A 129 16.31 1.90 32.89
CA ILE A 129 15.12 1.11 32.60
C ILE A 129 14.84 1.11 31.11
N LYS A 130 14.85 2.28 30.46
CA LYS A 130 14.69 2.39 29.01
C LYS A 130 15.74 1.60 28.25
N ILE A 131 17.00 1.59 28.69
CA ILE A 131 18.05 0.79 28.04
C ILE A 131 17.76 -0.71 28.19
N ALA A 132 17.45 -1.15 29.41
CA ALA A 132 17.15 -2.54 29.70
C ALA A 132 15.87 -3.05 29.01
N THR A 133 14.91 -2.17 28.71
CA THR A 133 13.67 -2.48 27.99
C THR A 133 13.74 -2.15 26.50
N GLY A 134 14.92 -1.79 25.96
CA GLY A 134 15.08 -1.43 24.55
C GLY A 134 14.38 -0.13 24.12
N SER A 135 13.91 0.68 25.07
CA SER A 135 13.15 1.92 24.88
C SER A 135 14.01 3.19 25.05
N TYR A 136 15.35 3.06 25.03
CA TYR A 136 16.27 4.20 25.13
C TYR A 136 16.68 4.66 23.74
N ILE A 137 16.28 5.88 23.39
CA ILE A 137 16.65 6.53 22.14
C ILE A 137 18.08 7.06 22.29
N LEU A 138 19.02 6.51 21.51
CA LEU A 138 20.41 6.95 21.46
C LEU A 138 20.51 8.42 21.03
N GLN A 139 21.47 9.17 21.57
CA GLN A 139 21.62 10.61 21.29
C GLN A 139 21.90 10.92 19.83
N THR A 140 22.44 9.95 19.06
CA THR A 140 22.55 10.03 17.60
C THR A 140 21.21 10.36 16.93
N ASN A 141 20.10 9.87 17.49
CA ASN A 141 18.75 10.08 16.92
C ASN A 141 18.09 11.38 17.41
N ARG A 142 18.69 12.10 18.38
CA ARG A 142 18.17 13.40 18.86
C ARG A 142 18.94 14.60 18.32
N ALA A 143 20.07 14.40 17.65
CA ALA A 143 20.96 15.47 17.20
C ALA A 143 20.88 15.75 15.69
N ALA A 144 19.76 15.46 15.03
CA ALA A 144 19.50 15.89 13.64
C ALA A 144 19.41 17.43 13.49
N TYR A 145 19.42 18.20 14.60
CA TYR A 145 19.23 19.65 14.61
C TYR A 145 20.42 20.48 15.09
N ASN A 146 21.62 19.89 15.21
CA ASN A 146 22.83 20.71 15.37
C ASN A 146 24.07 19.96 14.84
N GLN A 147 24.34 20.12 13.54
CA GLN A 147 25.30 19.30 12.78
C GLN A 147 26.78 19.62 13.04
N ASN A 148 27.12 20.58 13.90
CA ASN A 148 28.50 21.10 13.92
C ASN A 148 29.43 20.55 15.00
N ASN A 149 29.03 19.55 15.80
CA ASN A 149 30.01 18.74 16.57
C ASN A 149 29.36 17.49 17.19
N VAL A 150 29.44 16.35 16.52
CA VAL A 150 29.26 15.05 17.18
C VAL A 150 30.34 14.08 16.67
N ASP A 151 31.33 13.84 17.52
CA ASP A 151 32.21 12.68 17.43
C ASP A 151 31.37 11.42 17.75
N PRO A 152 31.24 10.45 16.83
CA PRO A 152 30.43 9.26 17.06
C PRO A 152 31.07 8.26 18.04
N THR A 153 32.24 8.55 18.61
CA THR A 153 32.86 7.69 19.63
C THR A 153 32.45 8.11 21.05
N CYS A 154 31.27 7.65 21.48
CA CYS A 154 31.02 7.45 22.91
C CYS A 154 30.79 5.96 23.19
N ILE A 155 31.90 5.21 23.14
CA ILE A 155 31.99 3.90 23.78
C ILE A 155 32.12 4.16 25.28
N PHE A 156 31.12 3.74 26.04
CA PHE A 156 31.31 3.45 27.46
C PHE A 156 32.32 2.29 27.54
N GLU A 157 33.60 2.61 27.75
CA GLU A 157 34.49 1.90 28.70
C GLU A 157 35.92 2.50 28.70
N ASN A 158 36.38 2.81 29.93
CA ASN A 158 37.77 2.98 30.36
C ASN A 158 38.59 4.21 29.88
N SER A 159 38.52 5.32 30.65
CA SER A 159 39.70 6.20 30.83
C SER A 159 39.69 6.93 32.20
N PRO A 160 40.75 6.83 33.03
CA PRO A 160 40.86 7.49 34.35
C PRO A 160 41.10 9.02 34.32
N MET A 161 41.06 9.67 33.17
CA MET A 161 41.53 11.06 33.04
C MET A 161 40.50 12.14 33.42
N LEU A 162 39.22 11.80 33.60
CA LEU A 162 38.17 12.79 33.87
C LEU A 162 38.12 13.29 35.33
N TRP A 163 38.84 12.65 36.27
CA TRP A 163 38.87 13.04 37.69
C TRP A 163 39.78 14.23 38.00
N LYS A 164 40.53 14.76 37.03
CA LYS A 164 41.42 15.94 37.24
C LYS A 164 40.87 17.26 36.72
N MET A 165 39.75 17.29 35.99
CA MET A 165 39.18 18.54 35.44
C MET A 165 37.99 19.12 36.24
N ILE A 166 37.44 18.40 37.22
CA ILE A 166 36.38 18.91 38.12
C ILE A 166 36.94 19.21 39.51
N SER A 167 38.02 19.99 39.56
CA SER A 167 38.53 20.60 40.79
C SER A 167 39.05 22.01 40.55
N ARG A 168 38.25 22.88 39.93
CA ARG A 168 38.42 24.33 40.00
C ARG A 168 37.09 25.00 39.66
N HIS A 169 36.68 25.95 40.51
CA HIS A 169 35.46 26.75 40.51
C HIS A 169 34.29 26.10 41.26
N THR A 170 34.28 26.09 42.61
CA THR A 170 34.10 27.18 43.60
C THR A 170 32.76 27.00 44.30
N HIS A 171 32.84 26.52 45.54
CA HIS A 171 32.12 27.02 46.71
C HIS A 171 31.19 28.24 46.49
N THR A 172 29.90 28.14 46.83
CA THR A 172 29.29 28.65 48.08
C THR A 172 27.76 28.89 47.97
N GLN A 173 27.07 28.52 49.05
CA GLN A 173 25.82 29.07 49.59
C GLN A 173 24.43 28.73 48.98
N SER A 174 23.55 28.37 49.91
CA SER A 174 22.09 28.21 49.85
C SER A 174 21.39 29.57 50.17
N PRO A 175 20.07 29.62 50.45
CA PRO A 175 18.90 29.37 49.60
C PRO A 175 17.90 30.57 49.61
N ALA A 176 16.78 30.41 48.89
CA ALA A 176 15.46 31.05 49.09
C ALA A 176 15.04 32.24 48.20
N THR A 177 13.79 32.11 47.71
CA THR A 177 12.77 33.14 47.39
C THR A 177 13.13 34.33 46.51
N PHE A 178 12.38 34.54 45.41
CA PHE A 178 11.53 35.75 45.25
C PHE A 178 10.67 35.67 43.96
N PHE A 179 9.43 36.11 44.11
CA PHE A 179 8.43 36.37 43.06
C PHE A 179 8.84 37.55 42.17
N ASN A 180 8.48 37.46 40.87
CA ASN A 180 7.96 38.49 39.95
C ASN A 180 8.61 38.55 38.55
N MET A 181 7.69 38.47 37.57
CA MET A 181 7.70 38.73 36.11
C MET A 181 8.37 40.07 35.69
N PRO A 182 8.36 40.55 34.41
CA PRO A 182 8.05 39.96 33.08
C PRO A 182 9.08 40.31 31.94
N GLY A 183 8.94 39.68 30.78
CA GLY A 183 8.93 40.39 29.49
C GLY A 183 10.23 40.60 28.68
N PHE A 184 10.15 40.14 27.43
CA PHE A 184 10.68 40.75 26.20
C PHE A 184 12.09 40.43 25.64
N GLN A 185 12.02 39.94 24.40
CA GLN A 185 12.75 40.30 23.18
C GLN A 185 14.11 39.66 22.82
N HIS A 186 14.17 39.32 21.53
CA HIS A 186 15.26 38.80 20.70
C HIS A 186 16.63 39.45 20.91
N PHE A 187 17.70 38.68 20.66
CA PHE A 187 18.82 39.12 19.82
C PHE A 187 19.66 37.93 19.30
N GLU A 188 20.17 38.11 18.08
CA GLU A 188 20.96 37.24 17.21
C GLU A 188 22.47 37.13 17.55
N GLU A 189 23.08 36.12 16.92
CA GLU A 189 24.46 36.02 16.37
C GLU A 189 25.73 35.94 17.26
N GLY A 190 26.59 34.95 16.92
CA GLY A 190 28.04 35.20 16.81
C GLY A 190 29.04 34.09 17.20
N ARG A 191 29.59 33.44 16.16
CA ARG A 191 31.01 33.07 15.90
C ARG A 191 31.63 31.69 16.25
N GLU A 192 32.36 31.22 15.23
CA GLU A 192 33.22 30.02 15.06
C GLU A 192 34.63 30.16 15.66
N GLU A 193 35.30 29.02 15.93
CA GLU A 193 36.77 28.89 16.00
C GLU A 193 37.24 27.46 15.58
N TYR A 194 38.42 27.37 14.93
CA TYR A 194 38.95 26.25 14.10
C TYR A 194 39.98 25.31 14.82
N CYS A 195 39.89 23.98 14.56
CA CYS A 195 40.93 22.90 14.37
C CYS A 195 42.07 22.60 15.42
N PRO A 196 42.60 21.33 15.57
CA PRO A 196 43.32 20.60 14.48
C PRO A 196 43.35 19.03 14.47
N LYS A 197 43.76 18.49 13.30
CA LYS A 197 44.03 17.08 12.93
C LYS A 197 45.24 16.45 13.66
N ARG A 198 45.18 15.15 14.03
CA ARG A 198 46.33 14.21 14.07
C ARG A 198 45.91 12.74 14.13
N SER A 199 46.55 11.92 13.29
CA SER A 199 46.51 10.46 13.21
C SER A 199 47.40 9.79 14.27
N THR A 200 46.96 8.66 14.85
CA THR A 200 47.82 7.76 15.65
C THR A 200 47.44 6.28 15.45
N PRO A 201 48.40 5.34 15.59
CA PRO A 201 48.31 3.94 15.16
C PRO A 201 47.88 2.99 16.29
N CYS A 202 47.16 1.91 15.94
CA CYS A 202 46.86 0.81 16.85
C CYS A 202 48.08 -0.12 16.99
N GLY A 203 48.51 -0.37 18.22
CA GLY A 203 49.60 -1.29 18.55
C GLY A 203 49.23 -2.77 18.34
N ASN A 204 50.24 -3.53 17.92
CA ASN A 204 50.30 -4.99 17.71
C ASN A 204 49.54 -5.57 16.51
N GLY A 205 49.94 -5.14 15.31
CA GLY A 205 50.49 -6.08 14.32
C GLY A 205 49.62 -7.22 13.77
N THR A 206 48.29 -7.11 13.80
CA THR A 206 47.41 -8.01 13.03
C THR A 206 46.36 -7.21 12.30
N THR A 207 46.39 -7.28 10.96
CA THR A 207 45.29 -6.87 10.09
C THR A 207 44.12 -7.83 10.28
N CYS A 208 42.97 -7.33 10.75
CA CYS A 208 41.71 -8.07 10.66
C CYS A 208 40.97 -7.64 9.40
N TYR A 209 40.96 -8.52 8.39
CA TYR A 209 39.99 -8.49 7.31
C TYR A 209 38.90 -9.56 7.54
N LEU A 210 37.68 -9.17 7.21
CA LEU A 210 36.50 -9.95 6.80
C LEU A 210 35.80 -10.86 7.83
N SER A 211 34.49 -10.65 7.99
CA SER A 211 33.46 -11.56 7.46
C SER A 211 32.03 -11.05 7.77
N GLN A 212 31.13 -11.22 6.80
CA GLN A 212 29.67 -11.05 6.95
C GLN A 212 29.10 -11.92 8.08
N PRO A 213 27.83 -11.71 8.49
CA PRO A 213 26.90 -12.82 8.30
C PRO A 213 25.44 -12.48 7.89
N CYS A 214 24.91 -13.40 7.06
CA CYS A 214 23.53 -13.91 6.95
C CYS A 214 22.44 -13.04 6.31
N TYR A 215 22.38 -13.10 4.97
CA TYR A 215 21.14 -12.98 4.21
C TYR A 215 20.74 -14.39 3.77
N ASN A 216 19.55 -14.87 4.14
CA ASN A 216 18.96 -16.09 3.57
C ASN A 216 17.66 -15.66 2.85
N PRO A 217 17.50 -16.03 1.56
CA PRO A 217 16.31 -15.75 0.76
C PRO A 217 15.22 -16.78 1.07
N VAL A 218 14.01 -16.54 0.57
CA VAL A 218 12.78 -17.35 0.73
C VAL A 218 11.93 -16.94 1.95
N HIS A 219 10.80 -16.30 1.63
CA HIS A 219 9.77 -15.66 2.47
C HIS A 219 9.93 -14.15 2.71
N PRO A 220 8.95 -13.32 2.34
CA PRO A 220 8.80 -12.00 2.91
C PRO A 220 8.36 -12.20 4.36
N ILE A 221 9.32 -12.27 5.28
CA ILE A 221 9.01 -12.07 6.69
C ILE A 221 8.98 -10.56 6.88
N GLU A 222 7.76 -10.06 7.05
CA GLU A 222 7.41 -8.79 7.69
C GLU A 222 8.50 -8.31 8.65
N THR A 223 9.41 -7.47 8.19
CA THR A 223 10.30 -6.70 9.07
C THR A 223 9.76 -5.30 9.37
N GLU A 224 8.54 -5.00 8.90
CA GLU A 224 7.74 -3.85 9.34
C GLU A 224 7.01 -4.09 10.68
N GLY A 225 7.24 -5.23 11.35
CA GLY A 225 6.60 -5.56 12.63
C GLY A 225 7.22 -4.94 13.90
N CYS A 226 8.36 -4.27 13.82
CA CYS A 226 9.11 -3.86 15.02
C CYS A 226 8.93 -2.40 15.48
N PHE A 227 8.20 -1.55 14.73
CA PHE A 227 8.04 -0.14 15.11
C PHE A 227 6.64 0.29 15.60
N TYR A 228 5.61 -0.54 15.45
CA TYR A 228 4.24 -0.15 15.82
C TYR A 228 3.65 -0.81 17.08
N THR A 229 4.34 -1.75 17.75
CA THR A 229 3.73 -2.52 18.85
C THR A 229 4.10 -2.07 20.26
N VAL A 230 5.06 -1.16 20.45
CA VAL A 230 5.45 -0.67 21.81
C VAL A 230 4.92 0.74 22.11
N PHE A 231 4.62 1.53 21.09
CA PHE A 231 4.14 2.91 21.25
C PHE A 231 2.72 3.02 21.84
N PRO A 232 1.73 2.23 21.39
CA PRO A 232 0.36 2.33 21.93
C PRO A 232 0.24 1.89 23.40
N LEU A 233 1.13 1.00 23.84
CA LEU A 233 1.10 0.40 25.18
C LEU A 233 1.70 1.33 26.25
N LEU A 234 2.79 2.05 25.95
CA LEU A 234 3.40 2.99 26.90
C LEU A 234 2.68 4.35 26.94
N TYR A 235 2.07 4.79 25.84
CA TYR A 235 1.30 6.04 25.79
C TYR A 235 0.04 5.98 26.66
N LYS A 236 -0.68 4.84 26.62
CA LYS A 236 -1.85 4.55 27.49
C LYS A 236 -1.49 4.47 28.99
N MET A 237 -0.25 4.17 29.35
CA MET A 237 0.19 4.11 30.76
C MET A 237 0.54 5.48 31.36
N SER A 238 0.83 6.49 30.53
CA SER A 238 1.27 7.82 30.99
C SER A 238 0.15 8.73 31.49
N GLY A 239 -1.11 8.48 31.10
CA GLY A 239 -2.24 9.35 31.43
C GLY A 239 -2.15 10.77 30.85
N ARG A 240 -1.24 11.02 29.89
CA ARG A 240 -1.30 12.19 29.02
C ARG A 240 -2.06 11.78 27.77
N HIS A 241 -3.26 12.33 27.60
CA HIS A 241 -3.99 12.26 26.33
C HIS A 241 -3.32 13.20 25.33
N GLY A 242 -2.23 12.74 24.71
CA GLY A 242 -1.94 13.17 23.35
C GLY A 242 -2.77 12.27 22.44
N VAL A 243 -3.64 12.86 21.62
CA VAL A 243 -4.18 12.14 20.47
C VAL A 243 -2.98 11.86 19.59
N LEU A 244 -2.67 10.58 19.31
CA LEU A 244 -1.73 10.28 18.22
C LEU A 244 -2.47 10.73 16.97
N GLN A 245 -2.06 11.87 16.43
CA GLN A 245 -2.66 12.43 15.25
C GLN A 245 -2.16 11.58 14.08
N ILE A 246 -3.02 10.68 13.58
CA ILE A 246 -2.71 9.86 12.41
C ILE A 246 -2.81 10.79 11.22
N TYR A 247 -1.68 11.03 10.56
CA TYR A 247 -1.63 11.86 9.38
C TYR A 247 -2.05 11.02 8.18
N CYS A 248 -3.25 11.29 7.69
CA CYS A 248 -3.85 10.57 6.56
C CYS A 248 -3.62 11.26 5.21
N ARG A 249 -2.72 12.24 5.15
CA ARG A 249 -2.30 12.80 3.87
C ARG A 249 -1.32 11.83 3.19
N PRO A 250 -1.56 11.41 1.94
CA PRO A 250 -0.64 10.58 1.18
C PRO A 250 0.71 11.28 0.93
N GLY A 251 1.80 10.50 0.91
CA GLY A 251 3.15 10.99 0.63
C GLY A 251 3.96 11.32 1.89
N PRO A 252 5.14 11.92 1.75
CA PRO A 252 5.78 12.37 0.50
C PRO A 252 6.25 11.21 -0.40
N ALA A 253 6.41 11.46 -1.70
CA ALA A 253 6.88 10.45 -2.67
C ALA A 253 7.77 11.04 -3.77
N ASP A 254 8.75 10.25 -4.21
CA ASP A 254 9.64 10.51 -5.34
C ASP A 254 9.25 9.59 -6.50
N ILE A 255 8.92 10.16 -7.66
CA ILE A 255 8.42 9.42 -8.82
C ILE A 255 9.32 9.68 -10.02
N VAL A 256 9.91 8.62 -10.56
CA VAL A 256 10.71 8.69 -11.79
C VAL A 256 9.88 8.17 -12.96
N PHE A 257 9.50 9.06 -13.87
CA PHE A 257 8.88 8.66 -15.13
C PHE A 257 9.94 8.30 -16.16
N ILE A 258 9.74 7.19 -16.86
CA ILE A 258 10.53 6.79 -18.02
C ILE A 258 9.61 6.83 -19.24
N VAL A 259 9.94 7.67 -20.22
CA VAL A 259 9.19 7.84 -21.45
C VAL A 259 9.93 7.18 -22.60
N ASP A 260 9.33 6.15 -23.17
CA ASP A 260 9.81 5.58 -24.41
C ASP A 260 9.55 6.56 -25.56
N THR A 261 10.64 6.95 -26.21
CA THR A 261 10.67 7.89 -27.35
C THR A 261 11.14 7.22 -28.63
N SER A 262 11.20 5.89 -28.65
CA SER A 262 11.64 5.07 -29.77
C SER A 262 10.75 5.24 -31.02
N SER A 263 11.22 4.68 -32.13
CA SER A 263 10.54 4.81 -33.43
C SER A 263 9.14 4.20 -33.46
N SER A 264 8.85 3.16 -32.66
CA SER A 264 7.52 2.54 -32.60
C SER A 264 6.48 3.47 -31.96
N LEU A 265 6.92 4.39 -31.09
CA LEU A 265 6.06 5.32 -30.38
C LEU A 265 6.14 6.77 -30.88
N LYS A 266 6.84 7.03 -31.99
CA LYS A 266 7.00 8.40 -32.53
C LYS A 266 5.68 9.15 -32.71
N GLY A 267 4.60 8.45 -33.08
CA GLY A 267 3.25 9.03 -33.20
C GLY A 267 2.49 9.16 -31.87
N ASP A 268 2.95 8.50 -30.82
CA ASP A 268 2.26 8.33 -29.54
C ASP A 268 3.00 8.94 -28.34
N VAL A 269 4.21 9.50 -28.50
CA VAL A 269 4.95 10.17 -27.40
C VAL A 269 4.08 11.20 -26.68
N ASN A 270 3.22 11.91 -27.41
CA ASN A 270 2.29 12.88 -26.83
C ASN A 270 1.27 12.24 -25.87
N ARG A 271 0.91 10.96 -26.04
CA ARG A 271 0.07 10.23 -25.08
C ARG A 271 0.82 10.04 -23.75
N SER A 272 2.10 9.70 -23.80
CA SER A 272 2.95 9.62 -22.60
C SER A 272 3.07 10.96 -21.90
N ILE A 273 3.31 12.05 -22.66
CA ILE A 273 3.40 13.40 -22.11
C ILE A 273 2.07 13.82 -21.46
N THR A 274 0.94 13.56 -22.12
CA THR A 274 -0.39 13.87 -21.60
C THR A 274 -0.67 13.12 -20.30
N PHE A 275 -0.33 11.83 -20.25
CA PHE A 275 -0.44 11.03 -19.03
C PHE A 275 0.34 11.63 -17.86
N ILE A 276 1.62 12.01 -18.08
CA ILE A 276 2.45 12.61 -17.03
C ILE A 276 1.86 13.96 -16.58
N ARG A 277 1.35 14.78 -17.51
CA ARG A 277 0.70 16.06 -17.17
C ARG A 277 -0.51 15.87 -16.28
N GLU A 278 -1.39 14.94 -16.61
CA GLU A 278 -2.56 14.62 -15.79
C GLU A 278 -2.15 14.12 -14.40
N PHE A 279 -1.07 13.34 -14.32
CA PHE A 279 -0.52 12.84 -13.06
C PHE A 279 0.02 13.99 -12.19
N VAL A 280 0.86 14.86 -12.76
CA VAL A 280 1.45 16.02 -12.09
C VAL A 280 0.38 17.02 -11.66
N ASP A 281 -0.66 17.23 -12.47
CA ASP A 281 -1.73 18.17 -12.16
C ASP A 281 -2.55 17.76 -10.93
N LYS A 282 -2.69 16.44 -10.68
CA LYS A 282 -3.41 15.93 -9.51
C LYS A 282 -2.59 15.80 -8.23
N LEU A 283 -1.26 15.95 -8.30
CA LEU A 283 -0.39 15.81 -7.12
C LEU A 283 0.04 17.15 -6.54
N PRO A 284 0.20 17.29 -5.22
CA PRO A 284 0.86 18.46 -4.64
C PRO A 284 2.38 18.35 -4.83
N ILE A 285 2.91 19.03 -5.85
CA ILE A 285 4.36 19.06 -6.14
C ILE A 285 5.08 20.01 -5.18
N GLY A 286 6.19 19.55 -4.60
CA GLY A 286 7.04 20.36 -3.75
C GLY A 286 8.12 19.57 -3.02
N VAL A 287 9.09 20.29 -2.44
CA VAL A 287 10.25 19.72 -1.74
C VAL A 287 9.85 18.80 -0.57
N ASP A 288 8.78 19.16 0.14
CA ASP A 288 8.26 18.41 1.29
C ASP A 288 7.11 17.46 0.91
N ASP A 289 6.81 17.29 -0.38
CA ASP A 289 5.62 16.57 -0.86
C ASP A 289 5.97 15.62 -2.02
N PHE A 290 5.46 15.82 -3.24
CA PHE A 290 5.82 14.98 -4.39
C PHE A 290 6.95 15.61 -5.22
N GLN A 291 7.97 14.80 -5.53
CA GLN A 291 9.07 15.14 -6.43
C GLN A 291 9.03 14.24 -7.67
N ILE A 292 9.33 14.82 -8.84
CA ILE A 292 9.22 14.15 -10.13
C ILE A 292 10.55 14.25 -10.86
N ALA A 293 11.02 13.13 -11.41
CA ALA A 293 12.09 13.10 -12.40
C ALA A 293 11.55 12.50 -13.70
N VAL A 294 12.12 12.90 -14.83
CA VAL A 294 11.73 12.37 -16.15
C VAL A 294 12.96 11.95 -16.92
N ILE A 295 12.94 10.70 -17.37
CA ILE A 295 13.91 10.11 -18.28
C ILE A 295 13.19 9.82 -19.58
N THR A 296 13.85 10.08 -20.70
CA THR A 296 13.44 9.61 -22.03
C THR A 296 14.40 8.54 -22.49
N PHE A 297 13.96 7.58 -23.30
CA PHE A 297 14.88 6.59 -23.86
C PHE A 297 14.50 6.14 -25.27
N GLY A 298 15.50 5.61 -25.95
CA GLY A 298 15.39 4.76 -27.12
C GLY A 298 16.48 3.71 -26.98
N ARG A 299 17.66 3.95 -27.56
CA ARG A 299 18.86 3.14 -27.31
C ARG A 299 19.56 3.47 -25.99
N GLU A 300 19.60 4.74 -25.60
CA GLU A 300 20.27 5.19 -24.38
C GLU A 300 19.31 6.07 -23.57
N PRO A 301 19.37 6.02 -22.22
CA PRO A 301 18.56 6.89 -21.39
C PRO A 301 19.10 8.32 -21.41
N TYR A 302 18.18 9.28 -21.47
CA TYR A 302 18.45 10.70 -21.36
C TYR A 302 17.60 11.28 -20.24
N VAL A 303 18.26 11.75 -19.19
CA VAL A 303 17.63 12.46 -18.08
C VAL A 303 17.23 13.84 -18.56
N LEU A 304 15.93 14.13 -18.56
CA LEU A 304 15.40 15.45 -18.88
C LEU A 304 15.56 16.39 -17.69
N PHE A 305 15.26 15.88 -16.49
CA PHE A 305 15.50 16.52 -15.19
C PHE A 305 15.45 15.49 -14.04
N ASP A 306 16.20 15.78 -12.97
CA ASP A 306 16.28 15.02 -11.72
C ASP A 306 15.17 15.44 -10.72
N LEU A 307 15.06 14.78 -9.55
CA LEU A 307 13.94 14.96 -8.61
C LEU A 307 13.89 16.35 -7.95
N ASP A 308 15.03 17.02 -7.81
CA ASP A 308 15.18 18.31 -7.15
C ASP A 308 15.33 19.50 -8.12
N ASP A 309 15.29 19.26 -9.43
CA ASP A 309 15.41 20.32 -10.45
C ASP A 309 14.19 21.26 -10.47
N TYR A 310 12.99 20.72 -10.21
CA TYR A 310 11.74 21.47 -10.21
C TYR A 310 10.93 21.28 -8.93
N THR A 311 10.35 22.37 -8.44
CA THR A 311 9.58 22.40 -7.18
C THR A 311 8.13 22.82 -7.37
N ASN A 312 7.70 23.05 -8.61
CA ASN A 312 6.33 23.43 -8.94
C ASN A 312 5.86 22.79 -10.26
N LYS A 313 4.53 22.68 -10.40
CA LYS A 313 3.89 22.03 -11.54
C LYS A 313 4.16 22.71 -12.87
N ALA A 314 4.15 24.05 -12.89
CA ALA A 314 4.22 24.80 -14.14
C ALA A 314 5.55 24.55 -14.85
N ASP A 315 6.65 24.54 -14.10
CA ASP A 315 7.97 24.29 -14.66
C ASP A 315 8.13 22.83 -15.14
N ILE A 316 7.59 21.86 -14.40
CA ILE A 316 7.55 20.45 -14.85
C ILE A 316 6.78 20.34 -16.17
N ILE A 317 5.58 20.92 -16.25
CA ILE A 317 4.73 20.85 -17.45
C ILE A 317 5.45 21.49 -18.66
N HIS A 318 6.12 22.63 -18.45
CA HIS A 318 6.90 23.29 -19.50
C HIS A 318 8.14 22.46 -19.90
N ALA A 319 8.81 21.80 -18.96
CA ALA A 319 9.91 20.91 -19.28
C ALA A 319 9.46 19.71 -20.13
N LEU A 320 8.25 19.19 -19.90
CA LEU A 320 7.68 18.10 -20.72
C LEU A 320 7.45 18.50 -22.19
N ASP A 321 7.24 19.79 -22.50
CA ASP A 321 7.14 20.28 -23.89
C ASP A 321 8.46 20.14 -24.67
N LEU A 322 9.59 19.92 -23.97
CA LEU A 322 10.90 19.75 -24.58
C LEU A 322 11.20 18.31 -25.00
N ILE A 323 10.29 17.36 -24.74
CA ILE A 323 10.46 15.96 -25.13
C ILE A 323 10.25 15.84 -26.65
N GLU A 324 11.31 15.46 -27.35
CA GLU A 324 11.27 15.14 -28.78
C GLU A 324 11.41 13.62 -28.98
N GLY A 325 10.68 13.07 -29.95
CA GLY A 325 10.81 11.66 -30.33
C GLY A 325 12.19 11.39 -30.97
N ARG A 326 12.81 10.26 -30.63
CA ARG A 326 14.15 9.87 -31.10
C ARG A 326 14.08 8.60 -31.94
N GLU A 327 14.92 8.50 -32.96
CA GLU A 327 14.73 7.50 -34.03
C GLU A 327 15.41 6.14 -33.79
N GLU A 328 15.96 5.86 -32.60
CA GLU A 328 16.82 4.69 -32.40
C GLU A 328 16.40 3.79 -31.24
N GLY A 329 16.02 2.53 -31.56
CA GLY A 329 15.97 1.37 -30.65
C GLY A 329 15.09 1.47 -29.40
N THR A 330 14.94 0.35 -28.68
CA THR A 330 14.22 0.27 -27.39
C THR A 330 15.01 -0.60 -26.41
N LEU A 331 16.10 -0.05 -25.84
CA LEU A 331 16.87 -0.72 -24.79
C LEU A 331 16.30 -0.34 -23.43
N THR A 332 15.50 -1.23 -22.86
CA THR A 332 14.73 -0.95 -21.65
C THR A 332 15.57 -1.06 -20.38
N VAL A 333 16.53 -2.00 -20.33
CA VAL A 333 17.34 -2.22 -19.12
C VAL A 333 18.21 -1.01 -18.76
N PRO A 334 18.93 -0.35 -19.69
CA PRO A 334 19.69 0.86 -19.36
C PRO A 334 18.82 1.98 -18.78
N ALA A 335 17.59 2.15 -19.29
CA ALA A 335 16.65 3.15 -18.79
C ALA A 335 16.17 2.83 -17.37
N LEU A 336 15.82 1.56 -17.12
CA LEU A 336 15.46 1.09 -15.79
C LEU A 336 16.61 1.22 -14.78
N GLN A 337 17.84 0.87 -15.18
CA GLN A 337 19.04 1.06 -14.36
C GLN A 337 19.23 2.53 -13.99
N LYS A 338 19.08 3.44 -14.95
CA LYS A 338 19.20 4.87 -14.70
C LYS A 338 18.11 5.39 -13.77
N ALA A 339 16.87 4.91 -13.91
CA ALA A 339 15.77 5.28 -13.03
C ALA A 339 15.96 4.80 -11.59
N VAL A 340 16.51 3.60 -11.39
CA VAL A 340 16.88 3.10 -10.06
C VAL A 340 18.03 3.92 -9.48
N GLU A 341 19.02 4.30 -10.28
CA GLU A 341 20.12 5.18 -9.85
C GLU A 341 19.58 6.53 -9.34
N ILE A 342 18.70 7.20 -10.11
CA ILE A 342 18.07 8.47 -9.70
C ILE A 342 17.23 8.28 -8.44
N SER A 343 16.37 7.26 -8.42
CA SER A 343 15.52 6.92 -7.27
C SER A 343 16.30 6.71 -5.98
N LEU A 344 17.57 6.29 -6.05
CA LEU A 344 18.39 5.95 -4.90
C LEU A 344 19.59 6.89 -4.69
N SER A 345 19.67 8.00 -5.44
CA SER A 345 20.78 8.94 -5.34
C SER A 345 20.35 10.27 -4.73
N SER A 346 20.88 10.57 -3.54
CA SER A 346 20.67 11.89 -2.91
C SER A 346 21.27 13.04 -3.72
N SER A 347 22.20 12.78 -4.65
CA SER A 347 22.71 13.82 -5.56
C SER A 347 21.73 14.17 -6.68
N SER A 348 20.73 13.33 -6.92
CA SER A 348 19.63 13.56 -7.87
C SER A 348 18.34 13.96 -7.15
N GLY A 349 18.44 14.43 -5.89
CA GLY A 349 17.31 14.88 -5.09
C GLY A 349 16.57 13.79 -4.29
N SER A 350 16.95 12.50 -4.39
CA SER A 350 16.21 11.41 -3.74
C SER A 350 16.18 11.51 -2.20
N ARG A 351 14.97 11.33 -1.65
CA ARG A 351 14.64 11.33 -0.23
C ARG A 351 14.58 9.91 0.35
N LEU A 352 15.67 9.16 0.13
CA LEU A 352 15.92 7.74 0.46
C LEU A 352 15.20 7.10 1.65
N SER A 353 15.03 7.82 2.76
CA SER A 353 14.45 7.29 4.01
C SER A 353 13.20 8.01 4.48
N SER A 354 12.79 9.07 3.77
CA SER A 354 11.69 9.94 4.17
C SER A 354 10.57 10.04 3.13
N ALA A 355 10.72 9.45 1.95
CA ALA A 355 9.71 9.40 0.91
C ALA A 355 9.53 7.97 0.36
N TYR A 356 8.36 7.72 -0.24
CA TYR A 356 8.15 6.53 -1.06
C TYR A 356 8.80 6.71 -2.43
N HIS A 357 9.27 5.63 -3.06
CA HIS A 357 9.94 5.68 -4.37
C HIS A 357 9.21 4.81 -5.38
N TYR A 358 8.94 5.34 -6.58
CA TYR A 358 8.31 4.61 -7.66
C TYR A 358 8.91 4.95 -9.02
N ILE A 359 8.96 3.96 -9.89
CA ILE A 359 9.32 4.12 -11.29
C ILE A 359 8.05 3.87 -12.12
N VAL A 360 7.73 4.78 -13.05
CA VAL A 360 6.61 4.62 -13.97
C VAL A 360 7.14 4.62 -15.40
N LEU A 361 7.10 3.46 -16.05
CA LEU A 361 7.57 3.24 -17.42
C LEU A 361 6.39 3.33 -18.40
N LEU A 362 6.45 4.30 -19.32
CA LEU A 362 5.49 4.50 -20.40
C LEU A 362 6.08 3.97 -21.71
N TYR A 363 5.62 2.80 -22.17
CA TYR A 363 6.19 2.09 -23.32
C TYR A 363 5.19 1.08 -23.93
N ASP A 364 5.50 0.55 -25.11
CA ASP A 364 4.65 -0.43 -25.84
C ASP A 364 4.92 -1.89 -25.44
N GLY A 365 5.99 -2.15 -24.69
CA GLY A 365 6.43 -3.51 -24.38
C GLY A 365 7.10 -4.20 -25.56
N LEU A 366 7.80 -3.47 -26.42
CA LEU A 366 8.62 -4.00 -27.51
C LEU A 366 10.12 -3.83 -27.20
N SER A 367 10.59 -4.33 -26.05
CA SER A 367 12.00 -4.21 -25.71
C SER A 367 12.90 -5.02 -26.65
N SER A 368 14.06 -4.45 -26.97
CA SER A 368 15.13 -5.13 -27.71
C SER A 368 16.04 -5.99 -26.82
N ASP A 369 15.86 -5.96 -25.49
CA ASP A 369 16.64 -6.71 -24.48
C ASP A 369 15.79 -7.52 -23.46
N PRO A 370 14.73 -8.25 -23.86
CA PRO A 370 13.72 -8.81 -22.94
C PRO A 370 14.26 -9.85 -21.93
N ASN A 371 15.33 -10.57 -22.27
CA ASN A 371 15.96 -11.52 -21.34
C ASN A 371 16.68 -10.81 -20.17
N ASP A 372 17.29 -9.66 -20.45
CA ASP A 372 18.02 -8.87 -19.45
C ASP A 372 17.02 -8.15 -18.54
N VAL A 373 15.87 -7.72 -19.10
CA VAL A 373 14.75 -7.14 -18.35
C VAL A 373 14.27 -8.05 -17.23
N SER A 374 13.98 -9.32 -17.54
CA SER A 374 13.50 -10.29 -16.55
C SER A 374 14.46 -10.46 -15.37
N THR A 375 15.77 -10.45 -15.67
CA THR A 375 16.82 -10.59 -14.66
C THR A 375 16.95 -9.33 -13.82
N PHE A 376 16.88 -8.15 -14.44
CA PHE A 376 16.96 -6.86 -13.76
C PHE A 376 15.81 -6.68 -12.75
N VAL A 377 14.58 -6.93 -13.19
CA VAL A 377 13.36 -6.69 -12.40
C VAL A 377 13.35 -7.53 -11.11
N GLN A 378 13.84 -8.77 -11.16
CA GLN A 378 13.97 -9.63 -9.97
C GLN A 378 14.92 -9.05 -8.89
N THR A 379 15.80 -8.13 -9.28
CA THR A 379 16.79 -7.50 -8.38
C THR A 379 16.48 -6.03 -8.07
N SER A 380 15.46 -5.44 -8.71
CA SER A 380 15.08 -4.05 -8.46
C SER A 380 14.53 -3.88 -7.05
N SER A 381 15.02 -2.87 -6.34
CA SER A 381 14.52 -2.51 -5.00
C SER A 381 13.41 -1.47 -5.03
N VAL A 382 13.10 -0.90 -6.21
CA VAL A 382 12.08 0.14 -6.39
C VAL A 382 10.91 -0.44 -7.20
N PRO A 383 9.65 -0.31 -6.75
CA PRO A 383 8.48 -0.71 -7.51
C PRO A 383 8.45 -0.07 -8.90
N ILE A 384 8.22 -0.89 -9.93
CA ILE A 384 8.09 -0.45 -11.31
C ILE A 384 6.63 -0.65 -11.75
N VAL A 385 6.01 0.44 -12.17
CA VAL A 385 4.70 0.46 -12.80
C VAL A 385 4.89 0.62 -14.31
N THR A 386 4.15 -0.14 -15.10
CA THR A 386 4.15 -0.04 -16.55
C THR A 386 2.83 0.52 -17.07
N VAL A 387 2.91 1.46 -18.02
CA VAL A 387 1.77 2.05 -18.70
C VAL A 387 1.91 1.78 -20.20
N GLY A 388 0.99 0.98 -20.74
CA GLY A 388 0.97 0.62 -22.16
C GLY A 388 0.64 1.81 -23.04
N ILE A 389 1.61 2.24 -23.85
CA ILE A 389 1.47 3.32 -24.83
C ILE A 389 1.69 2.73 -26.23
N GLY A 390 1.04 3.29 -27.24
CA GLY A 390 1.31 2.95 -28.64
C GLY A 390 0.10 2.41 -29.40
N HIS A 391 0.38 1.93 -30.61
CA HIS A 391 -0.59 1.28 -31.50
C HIS A 391 -0.72 -0.24 -31.26
N SER A 392 0.29 -0.86 -30.67
CA SER A 392 0.31 -2.27 -30.28
C SER A 392 1.01 -2.40 -28.94
N VAL A 393 0.34 -2.98 -27.93
CA VAL A 393 0.89 -3.15 -26.58
C VAL A 393 1.06 -4.63 -26.27
N LEU A 394 2.24 -5.04 -25.79
CA LEU A 394 2.50 -6.42 -25.37
C LEU A 394 2.40 -6.58 -23.84
N HIS A 395 1.21 -6.91 -23.34
CA HIS A 395 0.96 -7.04 -21.89
C HIS A 395 1.85 -8.06 -21.17
N ASN A 396 2.29 -9.12 -21.85
CA ASN A 396 3.22 -10.10 -21.25
C ASN A 396 4.57 -9.46 -20.90
N GLU A 397 5.06 -8.53 -21.74
CA GLU A 397 6.32 -7.83 -21.46
C GLU A 397 6.12 -6.77 -20.37
N LEU A 398 5.01 -6.02 -20.44
CA LEU A 398 4.61 -5.06 -19.39
C LEU A 398 4.53 -5.73 -18.01
N LEU A 399 3.91 -6.91 -17.96
CA LEU A 399 3.78 -7.72 -16.75
C LEU A 399 5.13 -8.27 -16.28
N THR A 400 6.00 -8.67 -17.21
CA THR A 400 7.37 -9.10 -16.88
C THR A 400 8.16 -7.98 -16.22
N VAL A 401 8.02 -6.73 -16.71
CA VAL A 401 8.70 -5.55 -16.14
C VAL A 401 8.15 -5.15 -14.79
N SER A 402 6.82 -5.12 -14.64
CA SER A 402 6.20 -4.69 -13.39
C SER A 402 6.23 -5.76 -12.30
N GLY A 403 6.34 -7.03 -12.68
CA GLY A 403 6.27 -8.21 -11.82
C GLY A 403 4.88 -8.51 -11.27
N HIS A 404 3.94 -7.57 -11.32
CA HIS A 404 2.59 -7.68 -10.78
C HIS A 404 1.56 -7.09 -11.74
N ALA A 405 0.45 -7.81 -11.94
CA ALA A 405 -0.63 -7.40 -12.84
C ALA A 405 -1.33 -6.09 -12.42
N GLU A 406 -1.28 -5.76 -11.14
CA GLU A 406 -1.84 -4.51 -10.59
C GLU A 406 -1.00 -3.26 -10.94
N TYR A 407 0.25 -3.47 -11.35
CA TYR A 407 1.20 -2.43 -11.76
C TYR A 407 1.29 -2.30 -13.28
N VAL A 408 0.45 -3.02 -14.03
CA VAL A 408 0.28 -2.81 -15.46
C VAL A 408 -0.99 -2.00 -15.67
N SER A 409 -0.87 -0.85 -16.35
CA SER A 409 -1.96 0.07 -16.60
C SER A 409 -1.93 0.61 -18.02
N SER A 410 -2.87 1.49 -18.33
CA SER A 410 -2.95 2.21 -19.59
C SER A 410 -3.49 3.63 -19.36
N PRO A 411 -3.34 4.54 -20.34
CA PRO A 411 -3.86 5.89 -20.20
C PRO A 411 -5.37 5.95 -19.90
N SER A 412 -6.16 5.02 -20.44
CA SER A 412 -7.61 4.93 -20.16
C SER A 412 -7.92 4.54 -18.71
N HIS A 413 -6.99 3.88 -18.01
CA HIS A 413 -7.11 3.48 -16.61
C HIS A 413 -6.32 4.38 -15.64
N PHE A 414 -6.03 5.62 -16.05
CA PHE A 414 -5.29 6.59 -15.25
C PHE A 414 -5.80 6.70 -13.80
N ASN A 415 -7.11 6.79 -13.60
CA ASN A 415 -7.69 6.97 -12.26
C ASN A 415 -7.46 5.76 -11.35
N ASP A 416 -7.50 4.55 -11.90
CA ASP A 416 -7.29 3.32 -11.14
C ASP A 416 -5.85 3.25 -10.62
N LEU A 417 -4.89 3.57 -11.50
CA LEU A 417 -3.48 3.63 -11.15
C LEU A 417 -3.20 4.77 -10.15
N TYR A 418 -3.74 5.96 -10.39
CA TYR A 418 -3.59 7.11 -9.50
C TYR A 418 -4.11 6.81 -8.09
N ASN A 419 -5.34 6.28 -7.96
CA ASN A 419 -5.91 5.96 -6.66
C ASN A 419 -5.18 4.82 -5.95
N ARG A 420 -4.67 3.83 -6.70
CA ARG A 420 -3.79 2.79 -6.15
C ARG A 420 -2.53 3.39 -5.56
N PHE A 421 -1.88 4.30 -6.28
CA PHE A 421 -0.70 5.01 -5.79
C PHE A 421 -0.97 5.73 -4.47
N LEU A 422 -2.08 6.48 -4.39
CA LEU A 422 -2.48 7.16 -3.16
C LEU A 422 -2.75 6.19 -2.01
N ARG A 423 -3.38 5.05 -2.30
CA ARG A 423 -3.67 4.01 -1.31
C ARG A 423 -2.41 3.36 -0.75
N GLU A 424 -1.35 3.23 -1.53
CA GLU A 424 -0.11 2.61 -1.08
C GLU A 424 0.74 3.53 -0.19
N ILE A 425 0.67 4.85 -0.43
CA ILE A 425 1.47 5.85 0.29
C ILE A 425 0.71 6.57 1.42
N ILE A 426 -0.57 6.21 1.65
CA ILE A 426 -1.35 6.64 2.82
C ILE A 426 -1.16 5.65 3.97
N HIS A 427 -1.18 6.15 5.20
CA HIS A 427 -1.10 5.32 6.39
C HIS A 427 -2.23 4.27 6.43
N THR A 428 -1.92 3.03 6.82
CA THR A 428 -2.84 1.88 6.74
C THR A 428 -4.11 2.01 7.58
N ASP A 429 -4.06 2.78 8.67
CA ASP A 429 -5.21 3.10 9.53
C ASP A 429 -6.17 4.17 8.95
N CYS A 430 -5.88 4.70 7.76
CA CYS A 430 -6.70 5.70 7.09
C CYS A 430 -7.70 5.04 6.12
N ASN A 431 -8.94 5.53 6.14
CA ASN A 431 -10.05 4.98 5.35
C ASN A 431 -10.45 5.91 4.18
N ASP A 432 -9.55 6.79 3.74
CA ASP A 432 -9.81 7.78 2.69
C ASP A 432 -9.86 7.16 1.27
N CYS A 433 -9.50 5.88 1.13
CA CYS A 433 -9.60 5.13 -0.12
C CYS A 433 -10.43 3.87 0.08
N THR A 434 -11.45 3.69 -0.76
CA THR A 434 -12.34 2.53 -0.75
C THR A 434 -11.99 1.59 -1.90
N LEU A 435 -11.85 0.29 -1.59
CA LEU A 435 -11.70 -0.76 -2.60
C LEU A 435 -13.08 -1.18 -3.10
N HIS A 436 -13.29 -1.14 -4.41
CA HIS A 436 -14.46 -1.69 -5.09
C HIS A 436 -14.09 -3.02 -5.72
N THR A 437 -14.83 -4.07 -5.37
CA THR A 437 -14.61 -5.45 -5.85
C THR A 437 -15.75 -5.98 -6.71
N GLU A 438 -16.93 -5.34 -6.68
CA GLU A 438 -18.07 -5.78 -7.48
C GLU A 438 -17.81 -5.51 -8.97
N ALA A 439 -17.67 -6.57 -9.77
CA ALA A 439 -17.61 -6.47 -11.23
C ALA A 439 -18.45 -7.54 -11.94
N ASP A 440 -19.07 -7.18 -13.05
CA ASP A 440 -19.80 -8.08 -13.90
C ASP A 440 -19.12 -8.15 -15.25
N VAL A 441 -18.79 -9.37 -15.69
CA VAL A 441 -18.03 -9.63 -16.91
C VAL A 441 -18.88 -10.46 -17.88
N ILE A 442 -19.10 -9.96 -19.09
CA ILE A 442 -19.70 -10.73 -20.17
C ILE A 442 -18.61 -11.19 -21.13
N ILE A 443 -18.41 -12.50 -21.23
CA ILE A 443 -17.57 -13.10 -22.27
C ILE A 443 -18.41 -13.25 -23.53
N LEU A 444 -18.03 -12.57 -24.61
CA LEU A 444 -18.70 -12.68 -25.90
C LEU A 444 -17.77 -13.42 -26.87
N LEU A 445 -18.11 -14.68 -27.16
CA LEU A 445 -17.29 -15.56 -27.98
C LEU A 445 -17.81 -15.64 -29.41
N ASP A 446 -16.96 -15.24 -30.36
CA ASP A 446 -17.21 -15.43 -31.80
C ASP A 446 -17.00 -16.91 -32.17
N ILE A 447 -18.06 -17.59 -32.58
CA ILE A 447 -18.02 -19.01 -32.93
C ILE A 447 -18.07 -19.25 -34.45
N ASN A 448 -17.85 -18.21 -35.26
CA ASN A 448 -17.70 -18.33 -36.70
C ASN A 448 -16.50 -19.22 -37.03
N ASN A 449 -16.72 -20.27 -37.84
CA ASN A 449 -15.73 -21.30 -38.09
C ASN A 449 -15.56 -21.52 -39.59
N ASN A 450 -14.63 -20.80 -40.22
CA ASN A 450 -14.35 -20.95 -41.64
C ASN A 450 -13.35 -22.08 -41.97
N GLN A 451 -12.96 -22.96 -41.03
CA GLN A 451 -12.09 -24.12 -41.34
C GLN A 451 -12.46 -25.41 -40.57
N THR A 452 -12.96 -26.40 -41.31
CA THR A 452 -12.75 -27.87 -41.26
C THR A 452 -12.27 -28.63 -40.00
N ASN A 453 -12.40 -28.17 -38.76
CA ASN A 453 -12.05 -28.98 -37.57
C ASN A 453 -13.12 -28.94 -36.48
N GLU A 454 -13.42 -30.11 -35.90
CA GLU A 454 -14.49 -30.44 -34.96
C GLU A 454 -14.38 -29.79 -33.55
N ASN A 455 -13.63 -28.71 -33.41
CA ASN A 455 -13.46 -27.97 -32.17
C ASN A 455 -13.40 -26.48 -32.50
N LEU A 456 -14.17 -25.63 -31.80
CA LEU A 456 -13.78 -24.21 -31.71
C LEU A 456 -12.28 -24.12 -31.49
N ASN A 457 -11.62 -23.20 -32.21
CA ASN A 457 -10.16 -23.07 -32.21
C ASN A 457 -9.67 -23.24 -30.77
N SER A 458 -8.77 -24.21 -30.55
CA SER A 458 -8.26 -24.58 -29.24
C SER A 458 -7.81 -23.34 -28.44
N ARG A 459 -7.31 -22.30 -29.12
CA ARG A 459 -6.98 -20.98 -28.56
C ARG A 459 -8.17 -20.24 -27.95
N GLN A 460 -9.35 -20.26 -28.56
CA GLN A 460 -10.56 -19.63 -28.00
C GLN A 460 -11.05 -20.35 -26.74
N LYS A 461 -11.12 -21.69 -26.78
CA LYS A 461 -11.49 -22.52 -25.62
C LYS A 461 -10.50 -22.30 -24.47
N TYR A 462 -9.22 -22.32 -24.81
CA TYR A 462 -8.13 -22.16 -23.87
C TYR A 462 -8.06 -20.75 -23.29
N GLY A 463 -8.17 -19.71 -24.12
CA GLY A 463 -8.27 -18.31 -23.70
C GLY A 463 -9.49 -18.03 -22.82
N THR A 464 -10.66 -18.58 -23.17
CA THR A 464 -11.87 -18.49 -22.33
C THR A 464 -11.63 -19.11 -20.95
N ARG A 465 -11.04 -20.31 -20.90
CA ARG A 465 -10.72 -20.98 -19.64
C ARG A 465 -9.72 -20.16 -18.82
N ALA A 466 -8.63 -19.73 -19.42
CA ALA A 466 -7.59 -18.98 -18.74
C ALA A 466 -8.12 -17.64 -18.21
N LEU A 467 -9.01 -16.97 -18.96
CA LEU A 467 -9.68 -15.76 -18.51
C LEU A 467 -10.56 -16.03 -17.27
N ILE A 468 -11.42 -17.06 -17.30
CA ILE A 468 -12.26 -17.43 -16.15
C ILE A 468 -11.38 -17.78 -14.95
N ASP A 469 -10.30 -18.54 -15.17
CA ASP A 469 -9.35 -18.91 -14.15
C ASP A 469 -8.69 -17.67 -13.52
N ALA A 470 -8.22 -16.72 -14.33
CA ALA A 470 -7.58 -15.49 -13.90
C ALA A 470 -8.54 -14.59 -13.11
N ILE A 471 -9.76 -14.36 -13.61
CA ILE A 471 -10.77 -13.52 -12.96
C ILE A 471 -11.17 -14.08 -11.60
N VAL A 472 -11.58 -15.36 -11.54
CA VAL A 472 -12.04 -15.96 -10.28
C VAL A 472 -10.90 -16.05 -9.26
N HIS A 473 -9.66 -16.23 -9.72
CA HIS A 473 -8.49 -16.21 -8.83
C HIS A 473 -8.19 -14.81 -8.30
N SER A 474 -8.31 -13.78 -9.14
CA SER A 474 -7.99 -12.39 -8.80
C SER A 474 -9.05 -11.75 -7.91
N ASN A 475 -10.33 -12.01 -8.15
CA ASN A 475 -11.43 -11.34 -7.49
C ASN A 475 -12.64 -12.27 -7.36
N SER A 476 -12.99 -12.63 -6.12
CA SER A 476 -14.10 -13.53 -5.82
C SER A 476 -15.48 -12.88 -5.95
N ASP A 477 -15.53 -11.56 -6.04
CA ASP A 477 -16.76 -10.75 -6.13
C ASP A 477 -17.09 -10.36 -7.58
N VAL A 478 -16.70 -11.24 -8.52
CA VAL A 478 -16.99 -11.10 -9.94
C VAL A 478 -18.03 -12.11 -10.38
N ASN A 479 -19.07 -11.63 -11.05
CA ASN A 479 -20.02 -12.49 -11.74
C ASN A 479 -19.68 -12.50 -13.23
N ILE A 480 -19.67 -13.68 -13.84
CA ILE A 480 -19.40 -13.84 -15.26
C ILE A 480 -20.63 -14.42 -15.95
N SER A 481 -21.01 -13.85 -17.09
CA SER A 481 -21.95 -14.42 -18.04
C SER A 481 -21.23 -14.68 -19.36
N MET A 482 -21.68 -15.66 -20.12
CA MET A 482 -21.09 -15.99 -21.41
C MET A 482 -22.14 -16.08 -22.49
N TYR A 483 -21.83 -15.47 -23.63
CA TYR A 483 -22.59 -15.51 -24.85
C TYR A 483 -21.70 -16.03 -25.98
N THR A 484 -22.30 -16.74 -26.92
CA THR A 484 -21.70 -17.09 -28.20
C THR A 484 -22.47 -16.43 -29.31
N TYR A 485 -21.85 -16.12 -30.44
CA TYR A 485 -22.59 -15.57 -31.56
C TYR A 485 -22.02 -16.00 -32.91
N THR A 486 -22.92 -16.09 -33.88
CA THR A 486 -22.59 -16.03 -35.32
C THR A 486 -23.29 -14.79 -35.86
N ASP A 487 -24.55 -14.89 -36.24
CA ASP A 487 -25.37 -13.73 -36.60
C ASP A 487 -26.17 -13.19 -35.40
N GLU A 488 -26.65 -14.07 -34.53
CA GLU A 488 -27.40 -13.75 -33.31
C GLU A 488 -26.64 -14.21 -32.06
N PRO A 489 -26.74 -13.47 -30.93
CA PRO A 489 -26.13 -13.87 -29.67
C PRO A 489 -26.99 -14.89 -28.91
N ASP A 490 -26.39 -16.02 -28.57
CA ASP A 490 -26.95 -17.08 -27.73
C ASP A 490 -26.29 -17.07 -26.36
N ILE A 491 -27.10 -17.07 -25.29
CA ILE A 491 -26.60 -17.19 -23.93
C ILE A 491 -26.14 -18.62 -23.65
N VAL A 492 -24.90 -18.78 -23.18
CA VAL A 492 -24.36 -20.05 -22.70
C VAL A 492 -24.71 -20.22 -21.22
N PHE A 493 -24.45 -19.19 -20.42
CA PHE A 493 -24.86 -19.12 -19.02
C PHE A 493 -25.04 -17.66 -18.56
N SER A 494 -26.04 -17.45 -17.70
CA SER A 494 -26.27 -16.19 -16.99
C SER A 494 -25.20 -15.92 -15.93
N PHE A 495 -25.20 -14.71 -15.35
CA PHE A 495 -24.22 -14.31 -14.36
C PHE A 495 -24.11 -15.31 -13.20
N THR A 496 -22.89 -15.81 -12.99
CA THR A 496 -22.55 -16.73 -11.91
C THR A 496 -21.08 -16.52 -11.50
N ASN A 497 -20.74 -16.93 -10.29
CA ASN A 497 -19.36 -16.98 -9.79
C ASN A 497 -18.87 -18.43 -9.55
N ASP A 498 -19.65 -19.43 -9.94
CA ASP A 498 -19.27 -20.84 -9.86
C ASP A 498 -18.31 -21.22 -10.99
N LYS A 499 -17.02 -21.18 -10.67
CA LYS A 499 -15.92 -21.52 -11.58
C LYS A 499 -16.10 -22.87 -12.29
N ASP A 500 -16.41 -23.91 -11.54
CA ASP A 500 -16.48 -25.27 -12.09
C ASP A 500 -17.68 -25.41 -13.03
N ALA A 501 -18.81 -24.79 -12.69
CA ALA A 501 -19.99 -24.74 -13.55
C ALA A 501 -19.73 -23.95 -14.85
N MET A 502 -19.03 -22.82 -14.77
CA MET A 502 -18.66 -22.02 -15.94
C MET A 502 -17.76 -22.79 -16.89
N ILE A 503 -16.67 -23.37 -16.38
CA ILE A 503 -15.74 -24.17 -17.18
C ILE A 503 -16.48 -25.37 -17.79
N ALA A 504 -17.31 -26.08 -17.02
CA ALA A 504 -18.08 -27.22 -17.54
C ALA A 504 -19.05 -26.85 -18.68
N GLN A 505 -19.60 -25.63 -18.68
CA GLN A 505 -20.48 -25.14 -19.74
C GLN A 505 -19.70 -24.61 -20.94
N ALA A 506 -18.65 -23.82 -20.72
CA ALA A 506 -17.79 -23.31 -21.79
C ALA A 506 -17.17 -24.43 -22.64
N PHE A 507 -16.77 -25.54 -22.01
CA PHE A 507 -16.20 -26.70 -22.73
C PHE A 507 -17.21 -27.51 -23.56
N LYS A 508 -18.52 -27.28 -23.38
CA LYS A 508 -19.57 -27.91 -24.21
C LYS A 508 -19.79 -27.19 -25.53
N ILE A 509 -19.27 -25.98 -25.68
CA ILE A 509 -19.45 -25.16 -26.89
C ILE A 509 -18.64 -25.78 -28.04
N GLY A 510 -19.26 -25.85 -29.23
CA GLY A 510 -18.57 -26.21 -30.47
C GLY A 510 -18.71 -27.66 -30.95
N LYS A 511 -19.90 -28.27 -30.86
CA LYS A 511 -20.14 -29.57 -31.52
C LYS A 511 -20.74 -29.49 -32.93
N ASP A 512 -21.50 -28.47 -33.31
CA ASP A 512 -22.29 -28.52 -34.56
C ASP A 512 -22.57 -27.17 -35.26
N VAL A 513 -21.82 -26.08 -34.99
CA VAL A 513 -22.13 -24.76 -35.58
C VAL A 513 -21.33 -24.52 -36.86
N PHE A 514 -22.01 -24.60 -38.00
CA PHE A 514 -21.50 -24.24 -39.32
C PHE A 514 -22.17 -22.94 -39.78
N SER A 515 -21.55 -21.80 -39.47
CA SER A 515 -21.88 -20.52 -40.11
C SER A 515 -20.64 -19.98 -40.81
N THR A 516 -20.85 -19.27 -41.91
CA THR A 516 -19.81 -18.53 -42.64
C THR A 516 -19.96 -17.01 -42.46
N SER A 517 -21.06 -16.58 -41.82
CA SER A 517 -21.35 -15.19 -41.46
C SER A 517 -21.23 -14.99 -39.96
N SER A 518 -20.67 -13.84 -39.58
CA SER A 518 -20.60 -13.33 -38.21
C SER A 518 -21.03 -11.87 -38.19
N ASN A 519 -21.98 -11.51 -37.33
CA ASN A 519 -22.50 -10.16 -37.14
C ASN A 519 -22.16 -9.64 -35.73
N THR A 520 -20.88 -9.37 -35.51
CA THR A 520 -20.35 -8.85 -34.25
C THR A 520 -21.02 -7.56 -33.79
N SER A 521 -21.37 -6.65 -34.72
CA SER A 521 -22.05 -5.40 -34.37
C SER A 521 -23.42 -5.63 -33.74
N HIS A 522 -24.19 -6.60 -34.24
CA HIS A 522 -25.50 -6.94 -33.68
C HIS A 522 -25.37 -7.62 -32.32
N ALA A 523 -24.41 -8.54 -32.17
CA ALA A 523 -24.13 -9.17 -30.89
C ALA A 523 -23.74 -8.13 -29.83
N LEU A 524 -22.84 -7.20 -30.14
CA LEU A 524 -22.47 -6.12 -29.22
C LEU A 524 -23.63 -5.18 -28.89
N LEU A 525 -24.47 -4.85 -29.86
CA LEU A 525 -25.68 -4.06 -29.63
C LEU A 525 -26.60 -4.74 -28.61
N HIS A 526 -26.90 -6.02 -28.80
CA HIS A 526 -27.73 -6.80 -27.88
C HIS A 526 -27.16 -6.83 -26.46
N ILE A 527 -25.84 -7.07 -26.34
CA ILE A 527 -25.16 -7.11 -25.04
C ILE A 527 -25.14 -5.73 -24.39
N GLY A 528 -24.88 -4.66 -25.14
CA GLY A 528 -24.89 -3.29 -24.65
C GLY A 528 -26.27 -2.83 -24.17
N GLU A 529 -27.35 -3.26 -24.82
CA GLU A 529 -28.72 -2.85 -24.47
C GLU A 529 -29.29 -3.61 -23.28
N SER A 530 -29.08 -4.93 -23.19
CA SER A 530 -29.74 -5.77 -22.19
C SER A 530 -28.85 -6.72 -21.40
N GLY A 531 -27.60 -6.95 -21.82
CA GLY A 531 -26.74 -8.01 -21.24
C GLY A 531 -26.50 -7.88 -19.73
N PHE A 532 -26.45 -6.66 -19.20
CA PHE A 532 -26.22 -6.38 -17.77
C PHE A 532 -27.50 -6.09 -16.97
N TYR A 533 -28.68 -6.37 -17.51
CA TYR A 533 -29.93 -6.08 -16.79
C TYR A 533 -30.16 -7.04 -15.62
N PRO A 534 -30.89 -6.63 -14.57
CA PRO A 534 -31.13 -7.45 -13.39
C PRO A 534 -31.80 -8.80 -13.65
N PHE A 535 -32.55 -8.95 -14.75
CA PHE A 535 -33.16 -10.23 -15.11
C PHE A 535 -32.16 -11.27 -15.64
N HIS A 536 -30.93 -10.83 -15.96
CA HIS A 536 -29.77 -11.68 -16.21
C HIS A 536 -28.87 -11.83 -14.97
N ASP A 537 -29.30 -11.32 -13.81
CA ASP A 537 -28.55 -11.21 -12.54
C ASP A 537 -27.40 -10.18 -12.57
N GLY A 538 -27.48 -9.19 -13.47
CA GLY A 538 -26.54 -8.05 -13.50
C GLY A 538 -26.74 -7.08 -12.34
N ARG A 539 -25.63 -6.63 -11.74
CA ARG A 539 -25.55 -5.70 -10.61
C ARG A 539 -25.46 -4.26 -11.11
N HIS A 540 -26.21 -3.37 -10.46
CA HIS A 540 -26.25 -1.96 -10.83
C HIS A 540 -24.98 -1.18 -10.44
N SER A 541 -24.38 -1.49 -9.28
CA SER A 541 -23.18 -0.85 -8.73
C SER A 541 -21.87 -1.44 -9.24
N ALA A 542 -21.92 -2.61 -9.87
CA ALA A 542 -20.73 -3.30 -10.34
C ALA A 542 -20.09 -2.61 -11.55
N ARG A 543 -18.76 -2.69 -11.63
CA ARG A 543 -18.03 -2.33 -12.85
C ARG A 543 -18.38 -3.33 -13.96
N LYS A 544 -18.58 -2.87 -15.19
CA LYS A 544 -19.10 -3.71 -16.28
C LYS A 544 -18.07 -3.87 -17.37
N PHE A 545 -17.72 -5.12 -17.66
CA PHE A 545 -16.78 -5.48 -18.71
C PHE A 545 -17.42 -6.39 -19.74
N VAL A 546 -17.15 -6.15 -21.01
CA VAL A 546 -17.37 -7.11 -22.09
C VAL A 546 -16.01 -7.54 -22.62
N VAL A 547 -15.77 -8.85 -22.64
CA VAL A 547 -14.55 -9.44 -23.21
C VAL A 547 -14.91 -10.15 -24.50
N LEU A 548 -14.57 -9.54 -25.63
CA LEU A 548 -14.78 -10.08 -26.96
C LEU A 548 -13.64 -11.03 -27.34
N ILE A 549 -13.93 -12.31 -27.56
CA ILE A 549 -12.94 -13.30 -28.00
C ILE A 549 -13.21 -13.60 -29.48
N SER A 550 -12.30 -13.19 -30.36
CA SER A 550 -12.45 -13.32 -31.82
C SER A 550 -11.10 -13.35 -32.53
N ASP A 551 -11.11 -13.71 -33.81
CA ASP A 551 -9.96 -13.64 -34.72
C ASP A 551 -9.86 -12.29 -35.44
N GLY A 552 -10.81 -11.36 -35.23
CA GLY A 552 -10.77 -10.01 -35.83
C GLY A 552 -11.13 -9.96 -37.32
N ASN A 553 -11.54 -11.08 -37.92
CA ASN A 553 -11.91 -11.15 -39.34
C ASN A 553 -13.34 -10.65 -39.58
N TRP A 554 -13.59 -9.38 -39.24
CA TRP A 554 -14.91 -8.76 -39.37
C TRP A 554 -15.12 -8.05 -40.70
N MET A 555 -16.32 -8.18 -41.25
CA MET A 555 -16.69 -7.50 -42.51
C MET A 555 -16.97 -6.00 -42.33
N ASN A 556 -17.45 -5.58 -41.16
CA ASN A 556 -17.89 -4.19 -40.90
C ASN A 556 -17.29 -3.65 -39.60
N THR A 557 -16.00 -3.30 -39.64
CA THR A 557 -15.26 -2.79 -38.48
C THR A 557 -15.80 -1.45 -37.97
N ASP A 558 -16.27 -0.56 -38.85
CA ASP A 558 -16.82 0.74 -38.45
C ASP A 558 -18.09 0.59 -37.59
N ALA A 559 -19.00 -0.31 -37.95
CA ALA A 559 -20.20 -0.57 -37.15
C ALA A 559 -19.84 -1.12 -35.76
N ILE A 560 -18.86 -2.03 -35.68
CA ILE A 560 -18.40 -2.62 -34.43
C ILE A 560 -17.76 -1.55 -33.54
N LYS A 561 -16.89 -0.71 -34.11
CA LYS A 561 -16.25 0.41 -33.41
C LYS A 561 -17.28 1.36 -32.81
N MET A 562 -18.33 1.69 -33.58
CA MET A 562 -19.41 2.56 -33.09
C MET A 562 -20.14 1.96 -31.89
N GLU A 563 -20.40 0.65 -31.87
CA GLU A 563 -21.13 0.06 -30.73
C GLU A 563 -20.27 -0.02 -29.49
N ILE A 564 -18.97 -0.27 -29.63
CA ILE A 564 -18.01 -0.19 -28.51
C ILE A 564 -17.95 1.21 -27.94
N ILE A 565 -17.93 2.25 -28.78
CA ILE A 565 -17.96 3.65 -28.32
C ILE A 565 -19.25 3.92 -27.53
N LYS A 566 -20.41 3.45 -27.98
CA LYS A 566 -21.68 3.59 -27.24
C LYS A 566 -21.66 2.87 -25.89
N MET A 567 -21.07 1.67 -25.85
CA MET A 567 -20.90 0.90 -24.60
C MET A 567 -19.99 1.63 -23.63
N LYS A 568 -18.84 2.16 -24.09
CA LYS A 568 -17.94 3.00 -23.29
C LYS A 568 -18.65 4.23 -22.72
N GLN A 569 -19.48 4.90 -23.53
CA GLN A 569 -20.32 6.03 -23.07
C GLN A 569 -21.35 5.65 -22.02
N SER A 570 -21.75 4.37 -21.97
CA SER A 570 -22.67 3.80 -20.99
C SER A 570 -21.95 3.15 -19.81
N SER A 571 -20.66 3.46 -19.60
CA SER A 571 -19.81 2.90 -18.55
C SER A 571 -19.67 1.37 -18.61
N ILE A 572 -19.65 0.82 -19.83
CA ILE A 572 -19.32 -0.57 -20.12
C ILE A 572 -17.98 -0.58 -20.83
N GLU A 573 -16.98 -1.16 -20.19
CA GLU A 573 -15.64 -1.32 -20.75
C GLU A 573 -15.59 -2.54 -21.67
N VAL A 574 -14.92 -2.41 -22.82
CA VAL A 574 -14.82 -3.50 -23.79
C VAL A 574 -13.35 -3.82 -24.01
N HIS A 575 -12.99 -5.08 -23.76
CA HIS A 575 -11.67 -5.64 -24.01
C HIS A 575 -11.79 -6.72 -25.08
N ALA A 576 -10.70 -6.97 -25.78
CA ALA A 576 -10.65 -8.00 -26.80
C ALA A 576 -9.51 -8.98 -26.53
N ILE A 577 -9.80 -10.27 -26.68
CA ILE A 577 -8.79 -11.32 -26.70
C ILE A 577 -8.71 -11.83 -28.14
N PHE A 578 -7.56 -11.58 -28.76
CA PHE A 578 -7.25 -12.10 -30.08
C PHE A 578 -6.89 -13.59 -29.98
N ALA A 579 -7.68 -14.42 -30.66
CA ALA A 579 -7.55 -15.88 -30.63
C ALA A 579 -7.39 -16.49 -32.04
N GLY A 580 -6.97 -15.70 -33.03
CA GLY A 580 -6.77 -16.14 -34.42
C GLY A 580 -5.33 -16.54 -34.73
N GLU A 581 -5.14 -17.54 -35.60
CA GLU A 581 -3.83 -17.80 -36.22
C GLU A 581 -3.65 -16.99 -37.49
N ASP A 582 -4.70 -16.95 -38.33
CA ASP A 582 -4.82 -16.12 -39.54
C ASP A 582 -5.76 -14.91 -39.30
N GLY A 583 -5.85 -14.44 -38.05
CA GLY A 583 -6.72 -13.35 -37.67
C GLY A 583 -6.20 -11.98 -38.12
N ASN A 584 -7.09 -10.99 -38.23
CA ASN A 584 -6.71 -9.62 -38.59
C ASN A 584 -6.56 -8.76 -37.33
N MET A 585 -5.31 -8.60 -36.88
CA MET A 585 -4.98 -7.79 -35.70
C MET A 585 -5.26 -6.31 -35.89
N ASP A 586 -4.96 -5.76 -37.07
CA ASP A 586 -5.14 -4.34 -37.36
C ASP A 586 -6.61 -3.93 -37.26
N ASN A 587 -7.53 -4.81 -37.69
CA ASN A 587 -8.97 -4.62 -37.50
C ASN A 587 -9.32 -4.53 -36.02
N LEU A 588 -8.77 -5.43 -35.20
CA LEU A 588 -9.09 -5.51 -33.79
C LEU A 588 -8.58 -4.28 -33.01
N ILE A 589 -7.35 -3.86 -33.30
CA ILE A 589 -6.76 -2.62 -32.81
C ILE A 589 -7.61 -1.40 -33.23
N TYR A 590 -7.98 -1.32 -34.52
CA TYR A 590 -8.79 -0.22 -35.04
C TYR A 590 -10.14 -0.10 -34.33
N VAL A 591 -10.80 -1.24 -34.10
CA VAL A 591 -12.13 -1.32 -33.50
C VAL A 591 -12.10 -1.03 -32.00
N MET A 592 -11.08 -1.50 -31.27
CA MET A 592 -10.95 -1.23 -29.83
C MET A 592 -10.61 0.23 -29.52
N ASP A 593 -9.96 0.93 -30.47
CA ASP A 593 -9.49 2.32 -30.37
C ASP A 593 -8.35 2.53 -29.35
N ASP A 594 -8.32 1.75 -28.27
CA ASP A 594 -7.25 1.65 -27.28
C ASP A 594 -6.56 0.28 -27.38
N PRO A 595 -5.32 0.21 -27.89
CA PRO A 595 -4.58 -1.05 -28.04
C PRO A 595 -4.25 -1.73 -26.71
N SER A 596 -4.27 -1.01 -25.59
CA SER A 596 -4.09 -1.60 -24.26
C SER A 596 -5.29 -2.45 -23.82
N HIS A 597 -6.42 -2.38 -24.54
CA HIS A 597 -7.60 -3.22 -24.32
C HIS A 597 -7.54 -4.52 -25.15
N VAL A 598 -6.46 -4.75 -25.89
CA VAL A 598 -6.23 -5.93 -26.74
C VAL A 598 -5.23 -6.88 -26.09
N TYR A 599 -5.65 -8.12 -25.88
CA TYR A 599 -4.84 -9.19 -25.28
C TYR A 599 -4.65 -10.31 -26.29
N TYR A 600 -3.55 -11.05 -26.16
CA TYR A 600 -3.12 -12.05 -27.15
C TYR A 600 -3.04 -13.42 -26.50
N VAL A 601 -3.55 -14.44 -27.19
CA VAL A 601 -3.37 -15.84 -26.82
C VAL A 601 -2.67 -16.53 -27.98
N HIS A 602 -1.35 -16.71 -27.84
CA HIS A 602 -0.48 -17.18 -28.92
C HIS A 602 -0.53 -18.71 -29.11
N ASP A 603 -0.56 -19.48 -28.02
CA ASP A 603 -0.54 -20.94 -28.05
C ASP A 603 -1.63 -21.56 -27.16
N GLU A 604 -1.82 -22.88 -27.29
CA GLU A 604 -2.67 -23.69 -26.39
C GLU A 604 -2.10 -23.84 -24.96
N ASN A 605 -0.99 -23.14 -24.65
CA ASN A 605 -0.26 -23.33 -23.41
C ASN A 605 -0.66 -22.35 -22.30
N TYR A 606 -0.90 -22.94 -21.12
CA TYR A 606 -0.76 -22.39 -19.76
C TYR A 606 -0.24 -20.94 -19.67
N ALA A 607 1.05 -20.85 -20.00
CA ALA A 607 1.95 -19.76 -19.67
C ALA A 607 1.71 -18.47 -20.47
N ASP A 608 1.22 -18.56 -21.70
CA ASP A 608 1.06 -17.39 -22.58
C ASP A 608 -0.15 -16.53 -22.21
N THR A 609 -1.02 -17.04 -21.33
CA THR A 609 -2.21 -16.35 -20.85
C THR A 609 -1.98 -15.54 -19.58
N THR A 610 -0.72 -15.44 -19.11
CA THR A 610 -0.38 -14.66 -17.92
C THR A 610 -0.76 -13.18 -18.05
N SER A 611 -0.72 -12.61 -19.25
CA SER A 611 -1.28 -11.28 -19.55
C SER A 611 -2.76 -11.12 -19.20
N LEU A 612 -3.56 -12.19 -19.21
CA LEU A 612 -4.97 -12.11 -18.81
C LEU A 612 -5.14 -11.83 -17.31
N ASN A 613 -4.09 -12.03 -16.50
CA ASN A 613 -4.10 -11.56 -15.11
C ASN A 613 -4.14 -10.03 -15.03
N VAL A 614 -3.61 -9.32 -16.05
CA VAL A 614 -3.74 -7.86 -16.15
C VAL A 614 -5.19 -7.48 -16.40
N LEU A 615 -5.90 -8.18 -17.30
CA LEU A 615 -7.34 -7.94 -17.49
C LEU A 615 -8.11 -8.24 -16.20
N ALA A 616 -7.80 -9.35 -15.54
CA ALA A 616 -8.45 -9.76 -14.29
C ALA A 616 -8.23 -8.74 -13.16
N SER A 617 -7.04 -8.13 -13.06
CA SER A 617 -6.74 -7.14 -12.00
C SER A 617 -7.60 -5.87 -12.12
N LEU A 618 -8.03 -5.50 -13.33
CA LEU A 618 -8.91 -4.35 -13.58
C LEU A 618 -10.33 -4.51 -13.00
N THR A 619 -10.73 -5.74 -12.64
CA THR A 619 -12.05 -6.01 -12.04
C THR A 619 -12.21 -5.41 -10.64
N SER A 620 -11.11 -4.97 -10.01
CA SER A 620 -11.14 -4.27 -8.74
C SER A 620 -10.36 -2.96 -8.82
N TYR A 621 -10.83 -1.93 -8.15
CA TYR A 621 -10.19 -0.61 -8.21
C TYR A 621 -10.42 0.18 -6.93
N TYR A 622 -9.52 1.13 -6.66
CA TYR A 622 -9.65 2.04 -5.55
C TYR A 622 -10.31 3.36 -6.00
N THR A 623 -11.13 3.93 -5.13
CA THR A 623 -11.53 5.34 -5.21
C THR A 623 -11.10 6.04 -3.94
N CYS A 624 -10.38 7.15 -4.06
CA CYS A 624 -9.96 7.96 -2.93
C CYS A 624 -10.76 9.27 -2.85
N ASP A 625 -10.88 9.84 -1.64
CA ASP A 625 -11.55 11.12 -1.41
C ASP A 625 -10.89 12.26 -2.21
N ASN A 626 -11.71 13.16 -2.78
CA ASN A 626 -11.21 14.26 -3.62
C ASN A 626 -10.40 15.32 -2.84
N ASP A 627 -10.56 15.41 -1.52
CA ASP A 627 -9.91 16.38 -0.65
C ASP A 627 -8.75 15.80 0.16
N ILE A 628 -8.28 14.61 -0.23
CA ILE A 628 -7.26 13.79 0.46
C ILE A 628 -5.96 14.54 0.81
N PHE A 629 -5.63 15.61 0.07
CA PHE A 629 -4.47 16.45 0.34
C PHE A 629 -4.74 17.69 1.21
N THR A 630 -6.00 18.10 1.40
CA THR A 630 -6.34 19.43 1.95
C THR A 630 -6.95 19.40 3.35
N ASN A 631 -7.65 18.32 3.74
CA ASN A 631 -8.54 18.34 4.92
C ASN A 631 -8.18 17.37 6.06
N ARG A 632 -6.96 16.82 6.10
CA ARG A 632 -6.60 15.79 7.09
C ARG A 632 -5.36 16.19 7.90
N GLN A 633 -5.60 16.94 8.99
CA GLN A 633 -4.64 17.09 10.08
C GLN A 633 -5.05 16.23 11.25
#